data_AF-A0A9P7EQ17-F1
#
_entry.id   AF-A0A9P7EQ17-F1
#
_cell.length_a   1.000
_cell.length_b   1.000
_cell.length_c   1.000
_cell.angle_alpha   90.00
_cell.angle_beta   90.00
_cell.angle_gamma   90.00
#
_symmetry.space_group_name_H-M   'P 1'
#
loop_
_entity.id
_entity.type
_entity.pdbx_description
1 polymer ?
#
loop_
_entity_poly.entity_id
_entity_poly.type
_entity_poly.pdbx_seq_one_letter_code
_entity_poly.pdbx_strand_id
1 'polypeptide(L)'
;MPPKAPVTPGEKAAAKRLQKKVEMASAHSAQAATPSEIETSESVGSRANTLTHLVWNGNNTINLLSQQPHIQVILHAAIQLVERELVFECYFPRPKHRHTMMVNLVLEAASSAEHKEVLQRLEQDQAYMKAFTRVPDGRIGLIRKKLKEISDRVVPGAYGVKTGDDEKINRLLNLLTFIYKFDTKGNPILSQPFDHPAINTVCQLAFFTSQDQVGKKYKDRFVSVLDDNDEPEIPSAMVSAVVTAIFSSLLDLKSVVDVGRERGDFGQSLIGMFDNNMEMLNGIYTKGPHVYHSLMARKYKAVSNVVDFASAKLKAAFARIDFDGMKSQKISENLMKSSREVFPDGACAVESAKHGAIGLILHYFGDQETEVELQSLKEEIYVTTHNHCQVVGVPGDIANSETSQKIVEAGVEAFGRIDVLVSNAGICPFAEFLTMPHAIWERTRQVNLDGSFYVVQAVANQMKSQVPQGGSIIGLASISALVGGGFQWFVS
;
A
#
# COMPACT_ATOMS: atom_id res chain seq x y z
N MET A 1 -7.91 33.90 -10.84
CA MET A 1 -8.44 32.81 -9.97
C MET A 1 -7.81 31.51 -10.45
N PRO A 2 -7.13 30.73 -9.59
CA PRO A 2 -6.71 29.39 -9.99
C PRO A 2 -7.97 28.56 -10.34
N PRO A 3 -7.91 27.65 -11.33
CA PRO A 3 -9.03 26.77 -11.64
C PRO A 3 -9.38 25.94 -10.41
N LYS A 4 -10.68 25.86 -10.07
CA LYS A 4 -11.16 24.97 -9.01
C LYS A 4 -10.73 23.54 -9.33
N ALA A 5 -10.14 22.85 -8.36
CA ALA A 5 -9.81 21.43 -8.50
C ALA A 5 -11.06 20.63 -8.89
N PRO A 6 -10.94 19.61 -9.76
CA PRO A 6 -12.06 18.76 -10.13
C PRO A 6 -12.60 18.00 -8.91
N VAL A 7 -13.94 17.95 -8.78
CA VAL A 7 -14.64 17.26 -7.68
C VAL A 7 -14.39 15.76 -7.76
N THR A 8 -13.95 15.16 -6.65
CA THR A 8 -13.67 13.72 -6.55
C THR A 8 -14.95 12.88 -6.40
N PRO A 9 -14.91 11.56 -6.71
CA PRO A 9 -16.02 10.64 -6.44
C PRO A 9 -16.50 10.66 -5.00
N GLY A 10 -15.55 10.75 -4.05
CA GLY A 10 -15.84 10.77 -2.62
C GLY A 10 -16.63 12.02 -2.23
N GLU A 11 -16.20 13.20 -2.70
CA GLU A 11 -16.90 14.46 -2.46
C GLU A 11 -18.30 14.46 -3.08
N LYS A 12 -18.46 13.90 -4.28
CA LYS A 12 -19.77 13.79 -4.94
C LYS A 12 -20.71 12.85 -4.18
N ALA A 13 -20.22 11.67 -3.78
CA ALA A 13 -20.99 10.74 -2.97
C ALA A 13 -21.34 11.33 -1.59
N ALA A 14 -20.41 12.03 -0.95
CA ALA A 14 -20.65 12.72 0.32
C ALA A 14 -21.72 13.81 0.19
N ALA A 15 -21.69 14.62 -0.88
CA ALA A 15 -22.72 15.61 -1.17
C ALA A 15 -24.10 14.95 -1.37
N LYS A 16 -24.19 13.86 -2.15
CA LYS A 16 -25.44 13.12 -2.37
C LYS A 16 -25.97 12.48 -1.07
N ARG A 17 -25.09 11.97 -0.21
CA ARG A 17 -25.46 11.48 1.14
C ARG A 17 -26.02 12.61 2.01
N LEU A 18 -25.39 13.78 1.99
CA LEU A 18 -25.85 14.94 2.76
C LEU A 18 -27.22 15.42 2.26
N GLN A 19 -27.40 15.51 0.94
CA GLN A 19 -28.69 15.87 0.33
C GLN A 19 -29.79 14.88 0.74
N LYS A 20 -29.53 13.58 0.64
CA LYS A 20 -30.46 12.53 1.07
C LYS A 20 -30.78 12.61 2.56
N LYS A 21 -29.79 12.97 3.40
CA LYS A 21 -29.99 13.19 4.84
C LYS A 21 -30.89 14.40 5.11
N VAL A 22 -30.71 15.50 4.38
CA VAL A 22 -31.57 16.69 4.46
C VAL A 22 -32.98 16.38 4.00
N GLU A 23 -33.14 15.67 2.88
CA GLU A 23 -34.45 15.23 2.37
C GLU A 23 -35.18 14.32 3.37
N MET A 24 -34.49 13.33 3.95
CA MET A 24 -35.06 12.47 5.00
C MET A 24 -35.41 13.24 6.28
N ALA A 25 -34.60 14.22 6.68
CA ALA A 25 -34.88 15.08 7.83
C ALA A 25 -36.09 15.99 7.57
N SER A 26 -36.21 16.54 6.36
CA SER A 26 -37.39 17.32 5.93
C SER A 26 -38.67 16.47 5.82
N ALA A 27 -38.54 15.19 5.47
CA ALA A 27 -39.64 14.23 5.48
C ALA A 27 -40.07 13.83 6.91
N HIS A 28 -39.13 13.79 7.87
CA HIS A 28 -39.43 13.53 9.28
C HIS A 28 -39.93 14.77 10.03
N SER A 29 -39.58 15.99 9.61
CA SER A 29 -40.13 17.23 10.19
C SER A 29 -41.58 17.51 9.80
N ALA A 30 -42.18 16.69 8.93
CA ALA A 30 -43.62 16.75 8.63
C ALA A 30 -44.50 16.05 9.70
N GLN A 31 -43.90 15.39 10.70
CA GLN A 31 -44.60 14.78 11.84
C GLN A 31 -43.81 14.98 13.15
N ALA A 32 -43.77 16.21 13.66
CA ALA A 32 -43.48 16.44 15.08
C ALA A 32 -44.15 17.74 15.54
N ALA A 33 -44.85 17.65 16.67
CA ALA A 33 -45.72 18.65 17.24
C ALA A 33 -44.99 19.93 17.72
N THR A 34 -45.77 21.00 17.78
CA THR A 34 -45.48 22.33 18.35
C THR A 34 -44.86 22.27 19.76
N PRO A 35 -43.88 23.14 20.08
CA PRO A 35 -43.37 23.26 21.45
C PRO A 35 -44.27 24.19 22.28
N SER A 36 -44.77 23.68 23.41
CA SER A 36 -45.35 24.48 24.49
C SER A 36 -44.30 24.75 25.58
N GLU A 37 -44.38 25.96 26.13
CA GLU A 37 -43.53 26.60 27.14
C GLU A 37 -43.54 25.92 28.53
N ILE A 38 -42.76 26.52 29.47
CA ILE A 38 -42.76 26.41 30.96
C ILE A 38 -41.66 25.43 31.49
N GLU A 39 -40.74 25.73 32.43
CA GLU A 39 -40.52 26.83 33.38
C GLU A 39 -39.06 26.87 33.90
N THR A 40 -38.68 28.08 34.30
CA THR A 40 -37.77 28.60 35.34
C THR A 40 -36.69 27.75 36.04
N SER A 41 -35.59 28.47 36.26
CA SER A 41 -34.39 28.19 37.05
C SER A 41 -34.66 27.89 38.52
N GLU A 42 -34.02 26.86 39.09
CA GLU A 42 -33.44 26.90 40.45
C GLU A 42 -32.52 25.69 40.77
N SER A 43 -31.34 26.00 41.33
CA SER A 43 -30.46 25.13 42.15
C SER A 43 -29.69 23.95 41.50
N VAL A 44 -28.81 24.19 40.52
CA VAL A 44 -27.84 23.18 40.05
C VAL A 44 -26.48 23.36 40.73
N GLY A 45 -26.43 23.03 42.03
CA GLY A 45 -25.24 23.23 42.86
C GLY A 45 -24.87 22.03 43.73
N SER A 46 -25.11 20.79 43.29
CA SER A 46 -24.43 19.57 43.81
C SER A 46 -24.79 18.27 43.07
N ARG A 47 -25.82 18.24 42.22
CA ARG A 47 -26.22 17.04 41.44
C ARG A 47 -25.56 16.87 40.07
N ALA A 48 -24.96 17.91 39.49
CA ALA A 48 -24.42 17.87 38.11
C ALA A 48 -23.13 17.02 37.95
N ASN A 49 -22.47 16.65 39.05
CA ASN A 49 -21.14 16.06 38.99
C ASN A 49 -21.14 14.51 38.95
N THR A 50 -22.29 13.85 39.08
CA THR A 50 -22.40 12.39 38.94
C THR A 50 -22.70 11.96 37.52
N LEU A 51 -23.65 12.58 36.80
CA LEU A 51 -24.07 12.12 35.47
C LEU A 51 -23.01 12.28 34.37
N THR A 52 -22.05 13.17 34.54
CA THR A 52 -20.93 13.35 33.60
C THR A 52 -19.60 12.86 34.18
N HIS A 53 -19.64 12.07 35.25
CA HIS A 53 -18.43 11.56 35.88
C HIS A 53 -17.75 10.48 35.02
N LEU A 54 -16.46 10.65 34.74
CA LEU A 54 -15.65 9.67 34.03
C LEU A 54 -14.88 8.79 35.01
N VAL A 55 -14.96 7.48 34.81
CA VAL A 55 -14.13 6.51 35.51
C VAL A 55 -12.80 6.34 34.76
N TRP A 56 -11.68 6.58 35.43
CA TRP A 56 -10.35 6.56 34.82
C TRP A 56 -9.59 5.26 35.11
N ASN A 57 -8.78 4.84 34.15
CA ASN A 57 -7.72 3.84 34.32
C ASN A 57 -6.44 4.51 34.82
N GLY A 58 -5.50 3.72 35.36
CA GLY A 58 -4.19 4.20 35.82
C GLY A 58 -3.28 4.81 34.75
N ASN A 59 -3.63 4.70 33.47
CA ASN A 59 -2.88 5.25 32.32
C ASN A 59 -3.52 6.53 31.72
N ASN A 60 -4.37 7.22 32.49
CA ASN A 60 -5.05 8.45 32.07
C ASN A 60 -5.95 8.26 30.81
N THR A 61 -6.56 7.08 30.70
CA THR A 61 -7.62 6.75 29.74
C THR A 61 -8.90 6.42 30.49
N ILE A 62 -10.08 6.66 29.91
CA ILE A 62 -11.34 6.30 30.56
C ILE A 62 -11.64 4.81 30.39
N ASN A 63 -12.16 4.17 31.44
CA ASN A 63 -12.51 2.75 31.42
C ASN A 63 -13.88 2.53 30.78
N LEU A 64 -13.94 1.99 29.56
CA LEU A 64 -15.21 1.78 28.86
C LEU A 64 -16.21 0.92 29.65
N LEU A 65 -15.77 -0.19 30.27
CA LEU A 65 -16.67 -1.16 30.91
C LEU A 65 -17.15 -0.71 32.29
N SER A 66 -16.40 0.17 32.95
CA SER A 66 -16.74 0.72 34.26
C SER A 66 -17.45 2.07 34.19
N GLN A 67 -17.70 2.63 33.00
CA GLN A 67 -18.49 3.85 32.87
C GLN A 67 -19.96 3.62 33.23
N GLN A 68 -20.67 4.71 33.52
CA GLN A 68 -22.13 4.68 33.62
C GLN A 68 -22.77 4.29 32.28
N PRO A 69 -23.92 3.58 32.30
CA PRO A 69 -24.52 3.00 31.09
C PRO A 69 -24.71 3.97 29.94
N HIS A 70 -25.14 5.21 30.20
CA HIS A 70 -25.35 6.22 29.16
C HIS A 70 -24.05 6.70 28.52
N ILE A 71 -22.97 6.83 29.29
CA ILE A 71 -21.63 7.12 28.75
C ILE A 71 -21.14 5.94 27.92
N GLN A 72 -21.38 4.70 28.36
CA GLN A 72 -21.06 3.51 27.56
C GLN A 72 -21.79 3.52 26.21
N VAL A 73 -23.08 3.84 26.19
CA VAL A 73 -23.87 3.93 24.95
C VAL A 73 -23.25 4.95 23.99
N ILE A 74 -22.92 6.15 24.46
CA ILE A 74 -22.29 7.19 23.64
C ILE A 74 -20.93 6.73 23.11
N LEU A 75 -20.09 6.12 23.95
CA LEU A 75 -18.77 5.63 23.53
C LEU A 75 -18.87 4.49 22.52
N HIS A 76 -19.80 3.54 22.70
CA HIS A 76 -20.04 2.47 21.73
C HIS A 76 -20.58 3.02 20.41
N ALA A 77 -21.50 3.98 20.44
CA ALA A 77 -21.99 4.67 19.26
C ALA A 77 -20.84 5.40 18.54
N ALA A 78 -19.99 6.14 19.26
CA ALA A 78 -18.82 6.82 18.69
C ALA A 78 -17.84 5.84 18.04
N ILE A 79 -17.58 4.67 18.64
CA ILE A 79 -16.75 3.62 18.04
C ILE A 79 -17.33 3.14 16.71
N GLN A 80 -18.65 2.90 16.65
CA GLN A 80 -19.33 2.47 15.44
C GLN A 80 -19.32 3.55 14.35
N LEU A 81 -19.48 4.82 14.74
CA LEU A 81 -19.38 5.97 13.85
C LEU A 81 -17.97 6.14 13.28
N VAL A 82 -16.92 5.90 14.05
CA VAL A 82 -15.53 5.88 13.55
C VAL A 82 -15.33 4.77 12.53
N GLU A 83 -15.78 3.55 12.81
CA GLU A 83 -15.68 2.45 11.85
C GLU A 83 -16.40 2.77 10.53
N ARG A 84 -17.61 3.34 10.61
CA ARG A 84 -18.36 3.86 9.47
C ARG A 84 -17.53 4.90 8.69
N GLU A 85 -17.04 5.94 9.37
CA GLU A 85 -16.34 7.04 8.70
C GLU A 85 -15.06 6.58 7.99
N LEU A 86 -14.28 5.71 8.63
CA LEU A 86 -13.05 5.16 8.04
C LEU A 86 -13.34 4.38 6.76
N VAL A 87 -14.41 3.58 6.76
CA VAL A 87 -14.72 2.67 5.64
C VAL A 87 -15.38 3.42 4.47
N PHE A 88 -16.18 4.46 4.74
CA PHE A 88 -16.92 5.18 3.71
C PHE A 88 -16.17 6.41 3.16
N GLU A 89 -15.32 7.06 3.95
CA GLU A 89 -14.70 8.34 3.58
C GLU A 89 -13.18 8.26 3.51
N CYS A 90 -12.50 7.92 4.61
CA CYS A 90 -11.02 7.90 4.63
C CYS A 90 -10.48 6.91 5.68
N TYR A 91 -9.92 5.80 5.21
CA TYR A 91 -9.46 4.72 6.09
C TYR A 91 -8.13 5.06 6.82
N PHE A 92 -7.36 5.98 6.24
CA PHE A 92 -6.09 6.49 6.80
C PHE A 92 -6.15 8.00 7.05
N PRO A 93 -6.92 8.48 8.06
CA PRO A 93 -7.03 9.90 8.33
C PRO A 93 -5.69 10.47 8.82
N ARG A 94 -5.23 11.55 8.18
CA ARG A 94 -4.01 12.29 8.57
C ARG A 94 -4.20 12.96 9.94
N PRO A 95 -3.14 13.17 10.74
CA PRO A 95 -3.27 13.66 12.13
C PRO A 95 -4.16 14.90 12.31
N LYS A 96 -4.03 15.91 11.42
CA LYS A 96 -4.85 17.13 11.47
C LYS A 96 -6.34 16.85 11.26
N HIS A 97 -6.69 16.05 10.25
CA HIS A 97 -8.08 15.72 9.92
C HIS A 97 -8.67 14.71 10.92
N ARG A 98 -7.84 13.81 11.46
CA ARG A 98 -8.23 12.77 12.42
C ARG A 98 -8.80 13.37 13.71
N HIS A 99 -8.21 14.45 14.23
CA HIS A 99 -8.71 15.11 15.44
C HIS A 99 -10.11 15.69 15.21
N THR A 100 -10.28 16.49 14.15
CA THR A 100 -11.57 17.10 13.81
C THR A 100 -12.65 16.05 13.54
N MET A 101 -12.31 14.99 12.80
CA MET A 101 -13.20 13.85 12.57
C MET A 101 -13.66 13.24 13.91
N MET A 102 -12.73 12.98 14.83
CA MET A 102 -13.05 12.34 16.11
C MET A 102 -13.99 13.19 16.96
N VAL A 103 -13.74 14.50 17.04
CA VAL A 103 -14.61 15.45 17.77
C VAL A 103 -16.02 15.43 17.19
N ASN A 104 -16.14 15.54 15.86
CA ASN A 104 -17.44 15.56 15.19
C ASN A 104 -18.24 14.28 15.41
N LEU A 105 -17.59 13.11 15.34
CA LEU A 105 -18.26 11.82 15.53
C LEU A 105 -18.67 11.58 17.00
N VAL A 106 -17.89 12.06 17.97
CA VAL A 106 -18.27 12.03 19.39
C VAL A 106 -19.49 12.93 19.64
N LEU A 107 -19.53 14.13 19.05
CA LEU A 107 -20.70 15.01 19.14
C LEU A 107 -21.92 14.42 18.42
N GLU A 108 -21.74 13.76 17.27
CA GLU A 108 -22.81 13.02 16.57
C GLU A 108 -23.38 11.90 17.44
N ALA A 109 -22.51 11.12 18.11
CA ALA A 109 -22.93 10.08 19.05
C ALA A 109 -23.69 10.64 20.26
N ALA A 110 -23.18 11.72 20.85
CA ALA A 110 -23.77 12.33 22.03
C ALA A 110 -25.09 13.05 21.72
N SER A 111 -25.21 13.70 20.57
CA SER A 111 -26.45 14.37 20.14
C SER A 111 -27.58 13.39 19.80
N SER A 112 -27.23 12.17 19.41
CA SER A 112 -28.19 11.08 19.19
C SER A 112 -28.59 10.35 20.48
N ALA A 113 -27.93 10.64 21.61
CA ALA A 113 -28.22 10.02 22.90
C ALA A 113 -29.24 10.85 23.68
N GLU A 114 -30.02 10.18 24.53
CA GLU A 114 -31.08 10.82 25.33
C GLU A 114 -30.53 11.79 26.40
N HIS A 115 -29.28 11.61 26.83
CA HIS A 115 -28.66 12.34 27.94
C HIS A 115 -27.89 13.59 27.49
N LYS A 116 -28.61 14.72 27.42
CA LYS A 116 -28.10 16.00 26.90
C LYS A 116 -27.00 16.64 27.76
N GLU A 117 -26.90 16.27 29.04
CA GLU A 117 -25.88 16.79 29.97
C GLU A 117 -24.46 16.39 29.53
N VAL A 118 -24.31 15.20 28.95
CA VAL A 118 -23.02 14.74 28.41
C VAL A 118 -22.63 15.57 27.18
N LEU A 119 -23.58 15.85 26.29
CA LEU A 119 -23.36 16.70 25.12
C LEU A 119 -22.97 18.13 25.53
N GLN A 120 -23.72 18.75 26.45
CA GLN A 120 -23.42 20.10 26.94
C GLN A 120 -22.00 20.18 27.50
N ARG A 121 -21.57 19.18 28.28
CA ARG A 121 -20.21 19.14 28.80
C ARG A 121 -19.16 18.91 27.72
N LEU A 122 -19.43 18.05 26.73
CA LEU A 122 -18.53 17.83 25.59
C LEU A 122 -18.25 19.13 24.81
N GLU A 123 -19.24 20.01 24.68
CA GLU A 123 -19.10 21.29 23.97
C GLU A 123 -18.31 22.33 24.78
N GLN A 124 -18.37 22.27 26.12
CA GLN A 124 -17.80 23.29 27.01
C GLN A 124 -16.42 22.91 27.60
N ASP A 125 -16.17 21.61 27.82
CA ASP A 125 -14.99 21.09 28.52
C ASP A 125 -14.06 20.35 27.56
N GLN A 126 -12.97 21.03 27.16
CA GLN A 126 -11.97 20.48 26.25
C GLN A 126 -11.24 19.25 26.82
N ALA A 127 -11.04 19.19 28.14
CA ALA A 127 -10.40 18.03 28.77
C ALA A 127 -11.33 16.81 28.72
N TYR A 128 -12.64 17.02 28.92
CA TYR A 128 -13.67 16.01 28.78
C TYR A 128 -13.78 15.48 27.34
N MET A 129 -13.81 16.38 26.35
CA MET A 129 -13.78 16.02 24.93
C MET A 129 -12.53 15.19 24.57
N LYS A 130 -11.35 15.60 25.06
CA LYS A 130 -10.10 14.86 24.85
C LYS A 130 -10.16 13.44 25.47
N ALA A 131 -10.79 13.29 26.63
CA ALA A 131 -10.97 11.99 27.28
C ALA A 131 -11.89 11.07 26.46
N PHE A 132 -13.01 11.61 25.96
CA PHE A 132 -13.97 10.87 25.13
C PHE A 132 -13.36 10.41 23.82
N THR A 133 -12.72 11.34 23.08
CA THR A 133 -12.14 11.07 21.76
C THR A 133 -11.03 10.00 21.81
N ARG A 134 -10.29 9.89 22.93
CA ARG A 134 -9.21 8.90 23.09
C ARG A 134 -9.66 7.45 23.00
N VAL A 135 -10.90 7.13 23.38
CA VAL A 135 -11.43 5.75 23.35
C VAL A 135 -11.67 5.25 21.92
N PRO A 136 -12.55 5.88 21.11
CA PRO A 136 -12.76 5.47 19.73
C PRO A 136 -11.49 5.65 18.88
N ASP A 137 -10.65 6.64 19.17
CA ASP A 137 -9.34 6.80 18.52
C ASP A 137 -8.43 5.57 18.72
N GLY A 138 -8.41 5.03 19.93
CA GLY A 138 -7.69 3.80 20.27
C GLY A 138 -8.24 2.54 19.59
N ARG A 139 -9.43 2.60 18.95
CA ARG A 139 -10.02 1.46 18.23
C ARG A 139 -9.60 1.39 16.76
N ILE A 140 -9.03 2.45 16.19
CA ILE A 140 -8.61 2.47 14.79
C ILE A 140 -7.59 1.36 14.50
N GLY A 141 -6.62 1.15 15.40
CA GLY A 141 -5.64 0.07 15.28
C GLY A 141 -6.28 -1.34 15.25
N LEU A 142 -7.33 -1.56 16.06
CA LEU A 142 -8.06 -2.83 16.09
C LEU A 142 -8.89 -3.05 14.82
N ILE A 143 -9.55 -2.01 14.31
CA ILE A 143 -10.31 -2.06 13.05
C ILE A 143 -9.38 -2.45 11.90
N ARG A 144 -8.20 -1.81 11.83
CA ARG A 144 -7.14 -2.11 10.86
C ARG A 144 -6.64 -3.55 10.99
N LYS A 145 -6.30 -3.97 12.22
CA LYS A 145 -5.84 -5.34 12.49
C LYS A 145 -6.83 -6.39 11.99
N LYS A 146 -8.14 -6.21 12.23
CA LYS A 146 -9.19 -7.13 11.76
C LYS A 146 -9.21 -7.24 10.23
N LEU A 147 -9.13 -6.13 9.49
CA LEU A 147 -9.08 -6.15 8.03
C LEU A 147 -7.82 -6.87 7.54
N LYS A 148 -6.67 -6.59 8.17
CA LYS A 148 -5.40 -7.23 7.84
C LYS A 148 -5.44 -8.74 8.05
N GLU A 149 -5.94 -9.22 9.19
CA GLU A 149 -6.09 -10.66 9.50
C GLU A 149 -7.02 -11.40 8.52
N ILE A 150 -8.05 -10.73 8.00
CA ILE A 150 -8.90 -11.29 6.94
C ILE A 150 -8.09 -11.41 5.64
N SER A 151 -7.36 -10.36 5.28
CA SER A 151 -6.52 -10.36 4.08
C SER A 151 -5.42 -11.43 4.13
N ASP A 152 -4.73 -11.58 5.27
CA ASP A 152 -3.68 -12.60 5.46
C ASP A 152 -4.18 -14.04 5.25
N ARG A 153 -5.44 -14.31 5.59
CA ARG A 153 -6.06 -15.62 5.36
C ARG A 153 -6.42 -15.86 3.90
N VAL A 154 -6.78 -14.82 3.16
CA VAL A 154 -7.27 -14.93 1.77
C VAL A 154 -6.13 -14.90 0.76
N VAL A 155 -5.13 -14.03 0.97
CA VAL A 155 -4.09 -13.70 -0.02
C VAL A 155 -3.27 -14.91 -0.48
N PRO A 156 -2.76 -15.79 0.41
CA PRO A 156 -1.96 -16.94 -0.02
C PRO A 156 -2.70 -17.83 -1.03
N GLY A 157 -3.95 -18.18 -0.73
CA GLY A 157 -4.77 -19.02 -1.59
C GLY A 157 -5.23 -18.31 -2.86
N ALA A 158 -5.62 -17.04 -2.75
CA ALA A 158 -6.17 -16.30 -3.88
C ALA A 158 -5.13 -15.95 -4.95
N TYR A 159 -3.88 -15.74 -4.55
CA TYR A 159 -2.77 -15.45 -5.47
C TYR A 159 -1.87 -16.67 -5.71
N GLY A 160 -2.12 -17.78 -5.02
CA GLY A 160 -1.30 -19.00 -5.09
C GLY A 160 0.16 -18.74 -4.69
N VAL A 161 0.36 -17.97 -3.63
CA VAL A 161 1.67 -17.58 -3.08
C VAL A 161 1.80 -18.11 -1.66
N LYS A 162 3.02 -18.45 -1.26
CA LYS A 162 3.39 -18.76 0.13
C LYS A 162 4.55 -17.88 0.59
N THR A 163 4.85 -17.94 1.88
CA THR A 163 5.99 -17.21 2.45
C THR A 163 7.28 -17.61 1.73
N GLY A 164 8.03 -16.62 1.25
CA GLY A 164 9.27 -16.81 0.50
C GLY A 164 9.12 -16.95 -1.02
N ASP A 165 7.90 -16.87 -1.56
CA ASP A 165 7.66 -16.77 -3.02
C ASP A 165 7.94 -15.34 -3.54
N ASP A 166 9.09 -14.78 -3.16
CA ASP A 166 9.41 -13.36 -3.32
C ASP A 166 9.31 -12.90 -4.76
N GLU A 167 9.70 -13.73 -5.72
CA GLU A 167 9.63 -13.43 -7.14
C GLU A 167 8.18 -13.21 -7.59
N LYS A 168 7.28 -14.13 -7.23
CA LYS A 168 5.86 -14.04 -7.57
C LYS A 168 5.18 -12.89 -6.83
N ILE A 169 5.52 -12.70 -5.56
CA ILE A 169 5.02 -11.59 -4.75
C ILE A 169 5.48 -10.25 -5.33
N ASN A 170 6.76 -10.09 -5.66
CA ASN A 170 7.28 -8.86 -6.26
C ASN A 170 6.66 -8.61 -7.64
N ARG A 171 6.39 -9.65 -8.44
CA ARG A 171 5.69 -9.50 -9.73
C ARG A 171 4.26 -8.98 -9.56
N LEU A 172 3.58 -9.45 -8.52
CA LEU A 172 2.27 -8.96 -8.12
C LEU A 172 2.35 -7.49 -7.67
N LEU A 173 3.33 -7.13 -6.85
CA LEU A 173 3.47 -5.81 -6.24
C LEU A 173 4.04 -4.73 -7.19
N ASN A 174 5.12 -4.99 -7.91
CA ASN A 174 5.85 -3.99 -8.71
C ASN A 174 5.01 -3.41 -9.85
N LEU A 175 4.16 -4.24 -10.46
CA LEU A 175 3.24 -3.84 -11.53
C LEU A 175 1.82 -3.54 -11.03
N LEU A 176 1.62 -3.59 -9.70
CA LEU A 176 0.31 -3.58 -9.07
C LEU A 176 -0.67 -4.59 -9.71
N THR A 177 -0.16 -5.69 -10.28
CA THR A 177 -0.99 -6.63 -11.06
C THR A 177 -1.98 -7.38 -10.18
N PHE A 178 -1.73 -7.43 -8.87
CA PHE A 178 -2.62 -8.04 -7.89
C PHE A 178 -4.04 -7.44 -7.85
N ILE A 179 -4.24 -6.24 -8.42
CA ILE A 179 -5.57 -5.62 -8.49
C ILE A 179 -6.40 -6.11 -9.68
N TYR A 180 -5.80 -6.77 -10.67
CA TYR A 180 -6.45 -7.20 -11.91
C TYR A 180 -6.81 -8.68 -11.87
N LYS A 181 -7.83 -9.08 -12.63
CA LYS A 181 -8.05 -10.50 -12.97
C LYS A 181 -6.95 -11.00 -13.89
N PHE A 182 -6.67 -12.28 -13.83
CA PHE A 182 -5.75 -12.94 -14.76
C PHE A 182 -6.54 -13.78 -15.78
N ASP A 183 -6.10 -13.76 -17.03
CA ASP A 183 -6.63 -14.65 -18.07
C ASP A 183 -6.15 -16.10 -17.87
N THR A 184 -6.58 -17.01 -18.74
CA THR A 184 -6.18 -18.43 -18.68
C THR A 184 -4.69 -18.66 -18.91
N LYS A 185 -3.96 -17.65 -19.38
CA LYS A 185 -2.50 -17.67 -19.59
C LYS A 185 -1.74 -17.00 -18.44
N GLY A 186 -2.43 -16.49 -17.42
CA GLY A 186 -1.83 -15.81 -16.28
C GLY A 186 -1.50 -14.33 -16.52
N ASN A 187 -1.98 -13.72 -17.61
CA ASN A 187 -1.75 -12.30 -17.87
C ASN A 187 -2.84 -11.44 -17.23
N PRO A 188 -2.50 -10.26 -16.68
CA PRO A 188 -3.48 -9.35 -16.10
C PRO A 188 -4.38 -8.75 -17.19
N ILE A 189 -5.69 -8.76 -16.95
CA ILE A 189 -6.68 -8.13 -17.81
C ILE A 189 -6.75 -6.63 -17.44
N LEU A 190 -5.90 -5.83 -18.08
CA LEU A 190 -5.71 -4.40 -17.74
C LEU A 190 -6.95 -3.52 -17.94
N SER A 191 -7.95 -3.98 -18.70
CA SER A 191 -9.22 -3.27 -18.90
C SER A 191 -10.13 -3.26 -17.67
N GLN A 192 -9.82 -4.05 -16.63
CA GLN A 192 -10.65 -4.19 -15.43
C GLN A 192 -9.81 -4.08 -14.14
N PRO A 193 -9.27 -2.89 -13.82
CA PRO A 193 -8.56 -2.68 -12.56
C PRO A 193 -9.48 -2.89 -11.35
N PHE A 194 -8.89 -3.29 -10.23
CA PHE A 194 -9.58 -3.62 -8.97
C PHE A 194 -10.54 -4.81 -9.00
N ASP A 195 -10.65 -5.54 -10.12
CA ASP A 195 -11.62 -6.62 -10.28
C ASP A 195 -11.07 -8.01 -9.88
N HIS A 196 -9.85 -8.11 -9.33
CA HIS A 196 -9.33 -9.40 -8.86
C HIS A 196 -10.27 -10.04 -7.81
N PRO A 197 -10.59 -11.35 -7.90
CA PRO A 197 -11.55 -12.00 -6.99
C PRO A 197 -11.19 -11.86 -5.50
N ALA A 198 -9.89 -11.83 -5.17
CA ALA A 198 -9.44 -11.63 -3.79
C ALA A 198 -9.96 -10.33 -3.18
N ILE A 199 -10.05 -9.24 -3.96
CA ILE A 199 -10.57 -7.95 -3.49
C ILE A 199 -12.02 -8.11 -3.07
N ASN A 200 -12.84 -8.80 -3.88
CA ASN A 200 -14.24 -9.03 -3.55
C ASN A 200 -14.38 -9.94 -2.31
N THR A 201 -13.58 -11.00 -2.22
CA THR A 201 -13.59 -11.93 -1.08
C THR A 201 -13.20 -11.23 0.23
N VAL A 202 -12.09 -10.48 0.24
CA VAL A 202 -11.64 -9.75 1.43
C VAL A 202 -12.65 -8.67 1.83
N CYS A 203 -13.16 -7.91 0.86
CA CYS A 203 -14.17 -6.88 1.10
C CYS A 203 -15.45 -7.47 1.71
N GLN A 204 -15.92 -8.60 1.17
CA GLN A 204 -17.10 -9.28 1.67
C GLN A 204 -16.92 -9.82 3.10
N LEU A 205 -15.82 -10.51 3.37
CA LEU A 205 -15.52 -11.04 4.70
C LEU A 205 -15.37 -9.90 5.73
N ALA A 206 -14.78 -8.78 5.33
CA ALA A 206 -14.56 -7.63 6.19
C ALA A 206 -15.84 -6.84 6.50
N PHE A 207 -16.75 -6.69 5.53
CA PHE A 207 -17.81 -5.69 5.63
C PHE A 207 -19.25 -6.19 5.37
N PHE A 208 -19.46 -7.40 4.81
CA PHE A 208 -20.78 -7.85 4.33
C PHE A 208 -21.21 -9.25 4.81
N THR A 209 -20.50 -9.85 5.76
CA THR A 209 -20.82 -11.18 6.30
C THR A 209 -21.98 -11.14 7.31
N SER A 210 -21.85 -10.40 8.42
CA SER A 210 -22.87 -10.31 9.47
C SER A 210 -23.69 -9.01 9.41
N GLN A 211 -24.89 -9.00 9.99
CA GLN A 211 -25.76 -7.80 10.00
C GLN A 211 -25.14 -6.60 10.71
N ASP A 212 -24.25 -6.86 11.68
CA ASP A 212 -23.57 -5.80 12.45
C ASP A 212 -22.43 -5.11 11.69
N GLN A 213 -21.95 -5.72 10.59
CA GLN A 213 -20.89 -5.12 9.79
C GLN A 213 -21.38 -3.92 8.99
N VAL A 214 -20.48 -2.96 8.78
CA VAL A 214 -20.79 -1.66 8.15
C VAL A 214 -21.51 -1.77 6.81
N GLY A 215 -21.19 -2.79 5.99
CA GLY A 215 -21.81 -2.96 4.68
C GLY A 215 -23.26 -3.44 4.71
N LYS A 216 -23.68 -4.11 5.80
CA LYS A 216 -25.09 -4.47 6.03
C LYS A 216 -25.83 -3.46 6.89
N LYS A 217 -25.12 -2.80 7.81
CA LYS A 217 -25.69 -1.83 8.74
C LYS A 217 -26.02 -0.48 8.10
N TYR A 218 -25.16 0.03 7.22
CA TYR A 218 -25.28 1.36 6.62
C TYR A 218 -25.59 1.30 5.11
N LYS A 219 -26.63 0.54 4.74
CA LYS A 219 -27.01 0.31 3.32
C LYS A 219 -27.33 1.62 2.58
N ASP A 220 -27.86 2.60 3.28
CA ASP A 220 -28.23 3.93 2.77
C ASP A 220 -27.02 4.75 2.29
N ARG A 221 -25.80 4.41 2.73
CA ARG A 221 -24.58 5.15 2.40
C ARG A 221 -23.90 4.72 1.10
N PHE A 222 -24.35 3.61 0.52
CA PHE A 222 -23.94 3.18 -0.82
C PHE A 222 -24.76 3.94 -1.84
N VAL A 223 -24.21 5.05 -2.32
CA VAL A 223 -24.87 5.95 -3.26
C VAL A 223 -24.07 6.00 -4.56
N SER A 224 -24.77 6.11 -5.67
CA SER A 224 -24.17 6.31 -6.98
C SER A 224 -23.55 7.71 -7.09
N VAL A 225 -22.41 7.82 -7.78
CA VAL A 225 -21.81 9.11 -8.14
C VAL A 225 -22.51 9.79 -9.31
N LEU A 226 -23.39 9.09 -10.03
CA LEU A 226 -24.19 9.66 -11.09
C LEU A 226 -25.47 10.28 -10.52
N ASP A 227 -25.91 11.38 -11.11
CA ASP A 227 -27.09 12.11 -10.66
C ASP A 227 -28.39 11.47 -11.21
N ASP A 228 -28.28 10.80 -12.36
CA ASP A 228 -29.35 10.13 -13.09
C ASP A 228 -29.47 8.62 -12.78
N ASN A 229 -28.66 8.11 -11.86
CA ASN A 229 -28.66 6.70 -11.49
C ASN A 229 -28.51 6.54 -9.97
N ASP A 230 -29.29 5.64 -9.38
CA ASP A 230 -29.33 5.35 -7.95
C ASP A 230 -28.85 3.94 -7.58
N GLU A 231 -28.30 3.19 -8.54
CA GLU A 231 -27.69 1.89 -8.26
C GLU A 231 -26.56 2.04 -7.22
N PRO A 232 -26.60 1.29 -6.10
CA PRO A 232 -25.63 1.48 -5.03
C PRO A 232 -24.20 1.13 -5.47
N GLU A 233 -23.25 2.00 -5.14
CA GLU A 233 -21.84 1.84 -5.44
C GLU A 233 -21.01 1.59 -4.19
N ILE A 234 -19.99 0.73 -4.31
CA ILE A 234 -18.99 0.55 -3.25
C ILE A 234 -18.12 1.81 -3.12
N PRO A 235 -17.85 2.33 -1.91
CA PRO A 235 -17.00 3.51 -1.74
C PRO A 235 -15.55 3.25 -2.16
N SER A 236 -14.89 4.25 -2.77
CA SER A 236 -13.46 4.20 -3.07
C SER A 236 -12.62 3.88 -1.84
N ALA A 237 -12.93 4.50 -0.69
CA ALA A 237 -12.22 4.27 0.56
C ALA A 237 -12.25 2.79 0.98
N MET A 238 -13.38 2.11 0.79
CA MET A 238 -13.55 0.70 1.11
C MET A 238 -12.69 -0.19 0.18
N VAL A 239 -12.72 0.08 -1.13
CA VAL A 239 -11.90 -0.65 -2.11
C VAL A 239 -10.41 -0.42 -1.85
N SER A 240 -10.00 0.84 -1.70
CA SER A 240 -8.61 1.21 -1.43
C SER A 240 -8.10 0.60 -0.13
N ALA A 241 -8.90 0.56 0.94
CA ALA A 241 -8.50 -0.08 2.20
C ALA A 241 -8.24 -1.59 2.02
N VAL A 242 -9.11 -2.28 1.28
CA VAL A 242 -8.96 -3.72 1.00
C VAL A 242 -7.72 -3.99 0.14
N VAL A 243 -7.51 -3.19 -0.90
CA VAL A 243 -6.34 -3.31 -1.80
C VAL A 243 -5.05 -3.06 -1.03
N THR A 244 -5.02 -2.04 -0.17
CA THR A 244 -3.87 -1.76 0.71
C THR A 244 -3.64 -2.90 1.72
N ALA A 245 -4.69 -3.55 2.21
CA ALA A 245 -4.56 -4.73 3.08
C ALA A 245 -3.96 -5.93 2.34
N ILE A 246 -4.39 -6.17 1.09
CA ILE A 246 -3.84 -7.21 0.22
C ILE A 246 -2.37 -6.93 -0.08
N PHE A 247 -2.03 -5.69 -0.43
CA PHE A 247 -0.66 -5.23 -0.62
C PHE A 247 0.20 -5.52 0.62
N SER A 248 -0.26 -5.14 1.82
CA SER A 248 0.45 -5.42 3.07
C SER A 248 0.60 -6.92 3.35
N SER A 249 -0.42 -7.72 3.02
CA SER A 249 -0.37 -9.18 3.21
C SER A 249 0.63 -9.84 2.25
N LEU A 250 0.69 -9.37 1.00
CA LEU A 250 1.70 -9.79 0.03
C LEU A 250 3.11 -9.41 0.51
N LEU A 251 3.31 -8.19 1.02
CA LEU A 251 4.58 -7.79 1.63
C LEU A 251 4.98 -8.69 2.81
N ASP A 252 4.03 -9.08 3.66
CA ASP A 252 4.29 -9.99 4.79
C ASP A 252 4.67 -11.41 4.38
N LEU A 253 4.36 -11.82 3.15
CA LEU A 253 4.76 -13.12 2.63
C LEU A 253 6.18 -13.09 2.03
N LYS A 254 6.81 -11.92 1.90
CA LYS A 254 8.23 -11.85 1.48
C LYS A 254 9.13 -12.54 2.51
N SER A 255 10.22 -13.14 2.05
CA SER A 255 11.21 -13.78 2.92
C SER A 255 11.91 -12.74 3.80
N VAL A 256 12.29 -11.62 3.18
CA VAL A 256 12.87 -10.44 3.83
C VAL A 256 11.78 -9.40 4.03
N VAL A 257 11.67 -8.91 5.27
CA VAL A 257 10.80 -7.78 5.60
C VAL A 257 11.53 -6.50 5.22
N ASP A 258 10.86 -5.59 4.52
CA ASP A 258 11.45 -4.31 4.14
C ASP A 258 11.92 -3.53 5.38
N VAL A 259 13.03 -2.79 5.26
CA VAL A 259 13.65 -2.06 6.37
C VAL A 259 12.66 -1.06 6.98
N GLY A 260 12.50 -1.11 8.31
CA GLY A 260 11.57 -0.23 9.03
C GLY A 260 10.11 -0.69 9.03
N ARG A 261 9.81 -1.88 8.49
CA ARG A 261 8.48 -2.51 8.55
C ARG A 261 8.52 -3.74 9.47
N GLU A 262 7.46 -3.94 10.25
CA GLU A 262 7.24 -5.17 11.01
C GLU A 262 6.19 -6.05 10.30
N ARG A 263 6.29 -7.37 10.41
CA ARG A 263 5.27 -8.27 9.87
C ARG A 263 3.94 -8.02 10.55
N GLY A 264 2.87 -7.93 9.78
CA GLY A 264 1.54 -7.61 10.28
C GLY A 264 1.31 -6.10 10.45
N ASP A 265 2.27 -5.25 10.07
CA ASP A 265 2.06 -3.80 10.08
C ASP A 265 0.95 -3.42 9.08
N PHE A 266 -0.10 -2.83 9.62
CA PHE A 266 -1.19 -2.19 8.88
C PHE A 266 -1.47 -0.80 9.45
N GLY A 267 -0.39 -0.07 9.75
CA GLY A 267 -0.36 1.25 10.34
C GLY A 267 -0.24 2.39 9.33
N GLN A 268 0.25 3.53 9.80
CA GLN A 268 0.36 4.77 8.99
C GLN A 268 1.40 4.67 7.86
N SER A 269 2.34 3.72 7.93
CA SER A 269 3.34 3.43 6.89
C SER A 269 2.69 3.17 5.51
N LEU A 270 1.47 2.65 5.49
CA LEU A 270 0.76 2.28 4.27
C LEU A 270 -0.15 3.37 3.71
N ILE A 271 -0.13 4.58 4.29
CA ILE A 271 -0.95 5.70 3.80
C ILE A 271 -0.65 6.02 2.33
N GLY A 272 0.62 5.91 1.90
CA GLY A 272 1.01 6.14 0.50
C GLY A 272 0.33 5.17 -0.46
N MET A 273 0.28 3.87 -0.10
CA MET A 273 -0.40 2.86 -0.93
C MET A 273 -1.92 3.11 -0.99
N PHE A 274 -2.52 3.52 0.14
CA PHE A 274 -3.93 3.91 0.16
C PHE A 274 -4.22 5.13 -0.72
N ASP A 275 -3.40 6.18 -0.61
CA ASP A 275 -3.52 7.41 -1.38
C ASP A 275 -3.37 7.13 -2.89
N ASN A 276 -2.41 6.28 -3.29
CA ASN A 276 -2.24 5.84 -4.69
C ASN A 276 -3.48 5.11 -5.24
N ASN A 277 -4.09 4.22 -4.44
CA ASN A 277 -5.33 3.54 -4.83
C ASN A 277 -6.48 4.53 -5.01
N MET A 278 -6.61 5.49 -4.10
CA MET A 278 -7.62 6.56 -4.20
C MET A 278 -7.41 7.42 -5.45
N GLU A 279 -6.16 7.77 -5.76
CA GLU A 279 -5.81 8.54 -6.95
C GLU A 279 -6.12 7.77 -8.24
N MET A 280 -5.82 6.47 -8.30
CA MET A 280 -6.16 5.63 -9.45
C MET A 280 -7.68 5.57 -9.69
N LEU A 281 -8.47 5.38 -8.62
CA LEU A 281 -9.93 5.39 -8.69
C LEU A 281 -10.49 6.75 -9.10
N ASN A 282 -9.92 7.83 -8.59
CA ASN A 282 -10.25 9.20 -9.00
C ASN A 282 -9.91 9.44 -10.48
N GLY A 283 -8.80 8.90 -10.97
CA GLY A 283 -8.41 8.94 -12.37
C GLY A 283 -9.41 8.22 -13.28
N ILE A 284 -9.94 7.06 -12.85
CA ILE A 284 -10.99 6.34 -13.58
C ILE A 284 -12.26 7.19 -13.69
N TYR A 285 -12.68 7.82 -12.58
CA TYR A 285 -13.84 8.72 -12.58
C TYR A 285 -13.63 9.93 -13.48
N THR A 286 -12.47 10.59 -13.37
CA THR A 286 -12.14 11.78 -14.16
C THR A 286 -12.14 11.48 -15.66
N LYS A 287 -11.70 10.28 -16.07
CA LYS A 287 -11.74 9.83 -17.46
C LYS A 287 -13.15 9.45 -17.94
N GLY A 288 -14.02 8.98 -17.04
CA GLY A 288 -15.36 8.55 -17.39
C GLY A 288 -16.22 8.17 -16.18
N PRO A 289 -17.11 9.05 -15.71
CA PRO A 289 -17.97 8.78 -14.55
C PRO A 289 -18.84 7.52 -14.70
N HIS A 290 -19.36 7.25 -15.90
CA HIS A 290 -20.13 6.02 -16.17
C HIS A 290 -19.27 4.75 -16.10
N VAL A 291 -17.99 4.83 -16.46
CA VAL A 291 -17.05 3.70 -16.34
C VAL A 291 -16.77 3.41 -14.88
N TYR A 292 -16.53 4.46 -14.09
CA TYR A 292 -16.37 4.36 -12.64
C TYR A 292 -17.63 3.75 -11.99
N HIS A 293 -18.81 4.29 -12.30
CA HIS A 293 -20.10 3.77 -11.82
C HIS A 293 -20.25 2.27 -12.13
N SER A 294 -20.02 1.88 -13.39
CA SER A 294 -20.13 0.49 -13.84
C SER A 294 -19.17 -0.47 -13.13
N LEU A 295 -17.99 0.02 -12.72
CA LEU A 295 -17.03 -0.74 -11.92
C LEU A 295 -17.53 -0.88 -10.48
N MET A 296 -17.88 0.23 -9.83
CA MET A 296 -18.23 0.25 -8.41
C MET A 296 -19.57 -0.39 -8.09
N ALA A 297 -20.59 -0.19 -8.93
CA ALA A 297 -21.90 -0.84 -8.77
C ALA A 297 -21.79 -2.36 -8.92
N ARG A 298 -21.05 -2.83 -9.94
CA ARG A 298 -20.78 -4.26 -10.13
C ARG A 298 -20.07 -4.89 -8.92
N LYS A 299 -19.07 -4.18 -8.37
CA LYS A 299 -18.37 -4.63 -7.16
C LYS A 299 -19.30 -4.69 -5.96
N TYR A 300 -20.13 -3.65 -5.74
CA TYR A 300 -21.14 -3.66 -4.69
C TYR A 300 -22.05 -4.88 -4.81
N LYS A 301 -22.57 -5.15 -6.02
CA LYS A 301 -23.39 -6.33 -6.31
C LYS A 301 -22.66 -7.64 -6.03
N ALA A 302 -21.37 -7.74 -6.33
CA ALA A 302 -20.58 -8.94 -6.06
C ALA A 302 -20.40 -9.21 -4.56
N VAL A 303 -20.17 -8.17 -3.75
CA VAL A 303 -19.88 -8.33 -2.30
C VAL A 303 -21.13 -8.41 -1.43
N SER A 304 -22.24 -7.82 -1.87
CA SER A 304 -23.50 -7.76 -1.10
C SER A 304 -24.38 -9.01 -1.22
N ASN A 305 -24.23 -9.82 -2.27
CA ASN A 305 -25.19 -10.88 -2.64
C ASN A 305 -24.90 -12.32 -2.11
N VAL A 306 -23.79 -12.58 -1.40
CA VAL A 306 -23.37 -13.98 -1.13
C VAL A 306 -23.90 -14.55 0.20
N VAL A 307 -25.14 -14.22 0.58
CA VAL A 307 -25.75 -14.95 1.69
C VAL A 307 -26.20 -16.37 1.26
N ASP A 308 -26.39 -16.66 -0.05
CA ASP A 308 -27.02 -17.94 -0.46
C ASP A 308 -26.14 -18.91 -1.28
N PHE A 309 -25.11 -18.47 -2.01
CA PHE A 309 -24.49 -19.34 -3.03
C PHE A 309 -23.37 -20.25 -2.51
N ALA A 310 -22.55 -19.78 -1.57
CA ALA A 310 -21.37 -20.51 -1.09
C ALA A 310 -21.72 -21.68 -0.15
N SER A 311 -22.73 -21.52 0.71
CA SER A 311 -23.17 -22.53 1.68
C SER A 311 -23.71 -23.81 1.02
N ALA A 312 -24.51 -23.65 -0.04
CA ALA A 312 -25.16 -24.78 -0.72
C ALA A 312 -24.17 -25.61 -1.56
N LYS A 313 -23.28 -24.96 -2.32
CA LYS A 313 -22.28 -25.66 -3.16
C LYS A 313 -21.19 -26.33 -2.34
N LEU A 314 -20.74 -25.72 -1.23
CA LEU A 314 -19.74 -26.35 -0.36
C LEU A 314 -20.30 -27.64 0.26
N LYS A 315 -21.53 -27.62 0.79
CA LYS A 315 -22.16 -28.83 1.34
C LYS A 315 -22.33 -29.93 0.29
N ALA A 316 -22.71 -29.58 -0.93
CA ALA A 316 -22.84 -30.53 -2.03
C ALA A 316 -21.48 -31.08 -2.52
N ALA A 317 -20.42 -30.27 -2.47
CA ALA A 317 -19.06 -30.68 -2.84
C ALA A 317 -18.42 -31.56 -1.76
N PHE A 318 -18.58 -31.22 -0.48
CA PHE A 318 -18.07 -32.02 0.65
C PHE A 318 -18.66 -33.43 0.68
N ALA A 319 -19.93 -33.58 0.29
CA ALA A 319 -20.57 -34.89 0.20
C ALA A 319 -20.04 -35.78 -0.94
N ARG A 320 -19.16 -35.27 -1.82
CA ARG A 320 -18.66 -35.96 -3.02
C ARG A 320 -17.16 -36.24 -3.00
N ILE A 321 -16.44 -35.84 -1.95
CA ILE A 321 -15.00 -36.06 -1.84
C ILE A 321 -14.75 -37.38 -1.12
N ASP A 322 -14.11 -38.31 -1.84
CA ASP A 322 -13.57 -39.55 -1.29
C ASP A 322 -12.20 -39.27 -0.66
N PHE A 323 -12.19 -39.17 0.67
CA PHE A 323 -11.01 -38.83 1.46
C PHE A 323 -10.02 -40.00 1.58
N ASP A 324 -10.44 -41.23 1.30
CA ASP A 324 -9.62 -42.43 1.50
C ASP A 324 -8.65 -42.68 0.33
N GLY A 325 -8.87 -42.05 -0.83
CA GLY A 325 -8.09 -42.26 -2.06
C GLY A 325 -6.86 -41.37 -2.25
N MET A 326 -6.62 -40.35 -1.41
CA MET A 326 -5.56 -39.36 -1.68
C MET A 326 -4.19 -39.75 -1.07
N LYS A 327 -3.36 -40.48 -1.82
CA LYS A 327 -1.91 -40.63 -1.54
C LYS A 327 -1.10 -39.52 -2.21
N SER A 328 -0.20 -38.90 -1.44
CA SER A 328 0.66 -37.80 -1.89
C SER A 328 1.76 -38.26 -2.86
N GLN A 329 1.81 -37.67 -4.06
CA GLN A 329 2.96 -37.75 -4.95
C GLN A 329 3.64 -36.38 -5.06
N LYS A 330 4.96 -36.38 -4.82
CA LYS A 330 5.90 -35.27 -4.98
C LYS A 330 5.92 -34.80 -6.44
N ILE A 331 5.96 -33.49 -6.65
CA ILE A 331 6.42 -32.87 -7.89
C ILE A 331 7.62 -31.96 -7.59
N SER A 332 8.64 -32.18 -8.41
CA SER A 332 10.00 -31.66 -8.48
C SER A 332 10.12 -30.26 -9.08
N GLU A 333 11.20 -29.56 -8.69
CA GLU A 333 12.02 -28.60 -9.46
C GLU A 333 11.33 -27.36 -10.08
N ASN A 334 11.95 -26.20 -10.29
CA ASN A 334 13.19 -25.54 -9.90
C ASN A 334 13.01 -24.06 -10.36
N LEU A 335 13.62 -23.14 -9.61
CA LEU A 335 14.18 -21.82 -9.97
C LEU A 335 13.45 -20.91 -10.99
N MET A 336 13.35 -19.60 -10.68
CA MET A 336 14.29 -18.60 -11.22
C MET A 336 14.20 -17.21 -10.56
N LYS A 337 15.23 -16.83 -9.81
CA LYS A 337 15.72 -15.43 -9.78
C LYS A 337 15.86 -14.93 -11.24
N SER A 338 15.72 -13.66 -11.62
CA SER A 338 15.36 -12.37 -11.00
C SER A 338 15.62 -11.32 -12.06
N SER A 339 14.98 -10.14 -12.06
CA SER A 339 15.73 -8.95 -12.50
C SER A 339 15.20 -7.61 -12.03
N ARG A 340 16.16 -6.69 -12.09
CA ARG A 340 16.21 -5.38 -11.46
C ARG A 340 15.76 -4.28 -12.42
N GLU A 341 15.05 -3.32 -11.83
CA GLU A 341 14.90 -1.92 -12.22
C GLU A 341 15.34 -1.09 -11.00
N VAL A 342 15.84 0.13 -11.23
CA VAL A 342 16.71 0.94 -10.35
C VAL A 342 18.12 0.37 -10.28
N PHE A 343 19.07 1.08 -10.88
CA PHE A 343 20.45 0.63 -10.96
C PHE A 343 21.12 0.71 -9.56
N PRO A 344 21.60 -0.43 -8.99
CA PRO A 344 22.06 -0.56 -7.61
C PRO A 344 23.28 0.26 -7.20
N ASP A 345 23.90 1.03 -8.08
CA ASP A 345 25.33 1.31 -8.08
C ASP A 345 25.75 2.17 -6.89
N GLY A 346 25.05 3.30 -6.67
CA GLY A 346 25.27 4.17 -5.53
C GLY A 346 24.92 3.49 -4.21
N ALA A 347 23.81 2.74 -4.16
CA ALA A 347 23.42 2.00 -2.97
C ALA A 347 24.41 0.86 -2.66
N CYS A 348 24.90 0.14 -3.67
CA CYS A 348 25.92 -0.90 -3.55
C CYS A 348 27.25 -0.29 -3.11
N ALA A 349 27.63 0.88 -3.64
CA ALA A 349 28.83 1.59 -3.22
C ALA A 349 28.73 2.02 -1.74
N VAL A 350 27.65 2.72 -1.36
CA VAL A 350 27.40 3.16 0.02
C VAL A 350 27.32 1.98 0.98
N GLU A 351 26.64 0.90 0.61
CA GLU A 351 26.49 -0.26 1.47
C GLU A 351 27.79 -1.06 1.58
N SER A 352 28.55 -1.20 0.49
CA SER A 352 29.89 -1.79 0.54
C SER A 352 30.82 -0.98 1.46
N ALA A 353 30.75 0.35 1.39
CA ALA A 353 31.51 1.25 2.26
C ALA A 353 31.13 1.08 3.74
N LYS A 354 29.83 1.00 4.06
CA LYS A 354 29.34 0.73 5.42
C LYS A 354 29.76 -0.64 5.96
N HIS A 355 29.83 -1.63 5.09
CA HIS A 355 30.26 -3.00 5.43
C HIS A 355 31.78 -3.17 5.48
N GLY A 356 32.54 -2.08 5.42
CA GLY A 356 33.98 -2.08 5.67
C GLY A 356 34.84 -2.16 4.41
N ALA A 357 34.28 -1.86 3.22
CA ALA A 357 35.12 -1.61 2.05
C ALA A 357 36.03 -0.41 2.33
N ILE A 358 37.33 -0.63 2.15
CA ILE A 358 38.36 0.40 2.38
C ILE A 358 38.53 1.33 1.16
N GLY A 359 38.12 0.85 -0.01
CA GLY A 359 38.31 1.51 -1.29
C GLY A 359 37.23 1.12 -2.29
N LEU A 360 36.74 2.09 -3.06
CA LEU A 360 35.75 1.90 -4.11
C LEU A 360 36.22 2.52 -5.41
N ILE A 361 35.98 1.80 -6.50
CA ILE A 361 36.20 2.27 -7.87
C ILE A 361 34.82 2.42 -8.50
N LEU A 362 34.45 3.63 -8.87
CA LEU A 362 33.17 3.94 -9.50
C LEU A 362 33.41 4.32 -10.96
N HIS A 363 32.91 3.49 -11.86
CA HIS A 363 32.91 3.78 -13.30
C HIS A 363 31.71 4.65 -13.66
N TYR A 364 31.93 5.66 -14.49
CA TYR A 364 30.91 6.59 -14.97
C TYR A 364 31.28 7.11 -16.37
N PHE A 365 30.35 7.78 -17.05
CA PHE A 365 30.52 8.13 -18.47
C PHE A 365 31.53 9.27 -18.72
N GLY A 366 31.71 10.19 -17.76
CA GLY A 366 32.72 11.26 -17.82
C GLY A 366 32.22 12.57 -18.43
N ASP A 367 30.91 12.73 -18.60
CA ASP A 367 30.27 13.98 -18.99
C ASP A 367 29.92 14.85 -17.75
N GLN A 368 29.45 16.07 -17.98
CA GLN A 368 29.14 17.02 -16.89
C GLN A 368 28.07 16.52 -15.92
N GLU A 369 27.08 15.77 -16.40
CA GLU A 369 25.97 15.26 -15.57
C GLU A 369 26.47 14.12 -14.69
N THR A 370 27.16 13.14 -15.29
CA THR A 370 27.69 11.99 -14.54
C THR A 370 28.85 12.36 -13.60
N GLU A 371 29.58 13.45 -13.88
CA GLU A 371 30.56 13.99 -12.95
C GLU A 371 29.89 14.58 -11.69
N VAL A 372 28.77 15.30 -11.83
CA VAL A 372 28.02 15.83 -10.68
C VAL A 372 27.46 14.70 -9.82
N GLU A 373 26.92 13.64 -10.44
CA GLU A 373 26.45 12.44 -9.74
C GLU A 373 27.58 11.75 -8.96
N LEU A 374 28.75 11.59 -9.58
CA LEU A 374 29.93 11.02 -8.93
C LEU A 374 30.35 11.84 -7.70
N GLN A 375 30.39 13.17 -7.81
CA GLN A 375 30.78 14.03 -6.68
C GLN A 375 29.77 13.95 -5.54
N SER A 376 28.47 13.95 -5.85
CA SER A 376 27.41 13.76 -4.85
C SER A 376 27.54 12.42 -4.11
N LEU A 377 27.78 11.33 -4.84
CA LEU A 377 27.95 10.00 -4.25
C LEU A 377 29.25 9.89 -3.42
N LYS A 378 30.33 10.54 -3.84
CA LYS A 378 31.56 10.64 -3.05
C LYS A 378 31.33 11.36 -1.72
N GLU A 379 30.56 12.46 -1.74
CA GLU A 379 30.20 13.19 -0.52
C GLU A 379 29.33 12.34 0.40
N GLU A 380 28.34 11.61 -0.14
CA GLU A 380 27.51 10.68 0.63
C GLU A 380 28.35 9.58 1.30
N ILE A 381 29.28 8.96 0.56
CA ILE A 381 30.16 7.92 1.10
C ILE A 381 31.10 8.51 2.17
N TYR A 382 31.63 9.72 1.93
CA TYR A 382 32.49 10.42 2.89
C TYR A 382 31.77 10.68 4.22
N VAL A 383 30.55 11.22 4.15
CA VAL A 383 29.70 11.48 5.33
C VAL A 383 29.32 10.18 6.04
N THR A 384 28.91 9.16 5.28
CA THR A 384 28.41 7.90 5.84
C THR A 384 29.52 7.11 6.52
N THR A 385 30.72 7.07 5.94
CA THR A 385 31.84 6.28 6.45
C THR A 385 32.81 7.08 7.33
N HIS A 386 32.56 8.37 7.58
CA HIS A 386 33.46 9.24 8.34
C HIS A 386 34.90 9.19 7.79
N ASN A 387 35.05 9.21 6.46
CA ASN A 387 36.32 9.17 5.74
C ASN A 387 37.11 7.84 5.82
N HIS A 388 36.46 6.72 6.18
CA HIS A 388 37.10 5.40 6.23
C HIS A 388 37.15 4.67 4.88
N CYS A 389 36.41 5.13 3.87
CA CYS A 389 36.40 4.55 2.53
C CYS A 389 36.83 5.57 1.49
N GLN A 390 37.93 5.28 0.77
CA GLN A 390 38.41 6.13 -0.32
C GLN A 390 37.68 5.78 -1.63
N VAL A 391 37.28 6.79 -2.41
CA VAL A 391 36.52 6.60 -3.65
C VAL A 391 37.29 7.17 -4.85
N VAL A 392 37.57 6.33 -5.84
CA VAL A 392 38.19 6.70 -7.12
C VAL A 392 37.14 6.61 -8.22
N GLY A 393 36.99 7.69 -9.00
CA GLY A 393 36.11 7.70 -10.16
C GLY A 393 36.92 7.44 -11.43
N VAL A 394 36.42 6.57 -12.31
CA VAL A 394 37.06 6.28 -13.60
C VAL A 394 36.08 6.61 -14.73
N PRO A 395 36.32 7.69 -15.49
CA PRO A 395 35.46 8.06 -16.61
C PRO A 395 35.74 7.16 -17.82
N GLY A 396 34.70 6.79 -18.53
CA GLY A 396 34.79 6.12 -19.82
C GLY A 396 33.49 5.47 -20.26
N ASP A 397 33.48 5.02 -21.50
CA ASP A 397 32.40 4.19 -22.00
C ASP A 397 32.78 2.72 -21.81
N ILE A 398 31.98 1.98 -21.03
CA ILE A 398 32.26 0.57 -20.72
C ILE A 398 32.24 -0.33 -21.96
N ALA A 399 31.57 0.10 -23.04
CA ALA A 399 31.57 -0.59 -24.32
C ALA A 399 32.96 -0.64 -24.97
N ASN A 400 33.90 0.22 -24.55
CA ASN A 400 35.27 0.21 -25.00
C ASN A 400 36.13 -0.66 -24.06
N SER A 401 36.83 -1.64 -24.60
CA SER A 401 37.68 -2.55 -23.83
C SER A 401 38.79 -1.81 -23.05
N GLU A 402 39.32 -0.71 -23.59
CA GLU A 402 40.30 0.15 -22.91
C GLU A 402 39.79 0.71 -21.58
N THR A 403 38.48 1.00 -21.46
CA THR A 403 37.88 1.49 -20.21
C THR A 403 38.00 0.44 -19.10
N SER A 404 37.80 -0.84 -19.44
CA SER A 404 37.94 -1.94 -18.47
C SER A 404 39.37 -2.05 -17.93
N GLN A 405 40.35 -1.83 -18.80
CA GLN A 405 41.76 -1.83 -18.40
C GLN A 405 42.09 -0.65 -17.48
N LYS A 406 41.58 0.56 -17.79
CA LYS A 406 41.72 1.75 -16.94
C LYS A 406 41.11 1.54 -15.55
N ILE A 407 39.96 0.86 -15.45
CA ILE A 407 39.33 0.53 -14.17
C ILE A 407 40.26 -0.35 -13.33
N VAL A 408 40.86 -1.38 -13.94
CA VAL A 408 41.80 -2.28 -13.26
C VAL A 408 43.04 -1.53 -12.80
N GLU A 409 43.65 -0.74 -13.69
CA GLU A 409 44.85 0.04 -13.39
C GLU A 409 44.62 1.02 -12.24
N ALA A 410 43.54 1.80 -12.29
CA ALA A 410 43.19 2.74 -11.22
C ALA A 410 42.95 2.01 -9.89
N GLY A 411 42.32 0.84 -9.92
CA GLY A 411 42.10 0.02 -8.72
C GLY A 411 43.38 -0.49 -8.09
N VAL A 412 44.28 -1.01 -8.91
CA VAL A 412 45.58 -1.52 -8.45
C VAL A 412 46.49 -0.39 -7.99
N GLU A 413 46.49 0.76 -8.67
CA GLU A 413 47.27 1.93 -8.26
C GLU A 413 46.79 2.50 -6.92
N ALA A 414 45.47 2.62 -6.72
CA ALA A 414 44.91 3.20 -5.52
C ALA A 414 44.89 2.23 -4.32
N PHE A 415 44.62 0.94 -4.56
CA PHE A 415 44.31 -0.03 -3.50
C PHE A 415 45.19 -1.29 -3.52
N GLY A 416 46.07 -1.44 -4.52
CA GLY A 416 46.99 -2.57 -4.69
C GLY A 416 46.36 -3.86 -5.23
N ARG A 417 45.04 -4.02 -5.13
CA ARG A 417 44.30 -5.23 -5.54
C ARG A 417 42.82 -4.92 -5.80
N ILE A 418 42.11 -5.88 -6.41
CA ILE A 418 40.65 -5.83 -6.58
C ILE A 418 40.04 -7.10 -6.02
N ASP A 419 39.22 -6.98 -4.97
CA ASP A 419 38.61 -8.12 -4.27
C ASP A 419 37.21 -8.47 -4.77
N VAL A 420 36.45 -7.46 -5.22
CA VAL A 420 35.07 -7.64 -5.66
C VAL A 420 34.82 -6.81 -6.91
N LEU A 421 34.23 -7.42 -7.93
CA LEU A 421 33.64 -6.74 -9.09
C LEU A 421 32.13 -6.88 -9.03
N VAL A 422 31.43 -5.77 -9.18
CA VAL A 422 30.00 -5.75 -9.50
C VAL A 422 29.84 -5.28 -10.94
N SER A 423 29.67 -6.21 -11.87
CA SER A 423 29.45 -5.92 -13.30
C SER A 423 27.99 -5.60 -13.52
N ASN A 424 27.68 -4.30 -13.60
CA ASN A 424 26.31 -3.79 -13.56
C ASN A 424 25.97 -2.77 -14.65
N ALA A 425 26.92 -2.43 -15.52
CA ALA A 425 26.63 -1.45 -16.56
C ALA A 425 25.61 -2.02 -17.56
N GLY A 426 24.49 -1.31 -17.75
CA GLY A 426 23.46 -1.74 -18.68
C GLY A 426 22.53 -0.61 -19.13
N ILE A 427 22.04 -0.68 -20.36
CA ILE A 427 21.02 0.22 -20.92
C ILE A 427 19.81 -0.57 -21.42
N CYS A 428 18.62 0.02 -21.34
CA CYS A 428 17.37 -0.60 -21.81
C CYS A 428 16.51 0.42 -22.58
N PRO A 429 16.87 0.72 -23.85
CA PRO A 429 16.08 1.61 -24.67
C PRO A 429 14.77 0.94 -25.11
N PHE A 430 13.68 1.72 -25.11
CA PHE A 430 12.36 1.22 -25.50
C PHE A 430 12.08 1.51 -26.98
N ALA A 431 11.77 0.46 -27.76
CA ALA A 431 11.38 0.56 -29.16
C ALA A 431 10.49 -0.63 -29.58
N GLU A 432 9.61 -0.46 -30.56
CA GLU A 432 8.94 -1.64 -31.17
C GLU A 432 9.94 -2.47 -31.98
N PHE A 433 9.71 -3.79 -32.08
CA PHE A 433 10.61 -4.66 -32.84
C PHE A 433 10.78 -4.23 -34.29
N LEU A 434 9.65 -3.96 -34.96
CA LEU A 434 9.60 -3.69 -36.39
C LEU A 434 10.13 -2.30 -36.74
N THR A 435 10.24 -1.40 -35.76
CA THR A 435 10.69 -0.01 -35.98
C THR A 435 11.95 0.33 -35.18
N MET A 436 12.58 -0.65 -34.53
CA MET A 436 13.81 -0.45 -33.76
C MET A 436 14.94 0.06 -34.66
N PRO A 437 15.51 1.25 -34.37
CA PRO A 437 16.67 1.72 -35.11
C PRO A 437 17.88 0.82 -34.85
N HIS A 438 18.59 0.42 -35.92
CA HIS A 438 19.79 -0.42 -35.80
C HIS A 438 20.87 0.15 -34.87
N ALA A 439 21.04 1.47 -34.83
CA ALA A 439 21.99 2.12 -33.95
C ALA A 439 21.68 1.88 -32.45
N ILE A 440 20.39 1.79 -32.08
CA ILE A 440 19.95 1.51 -30.71
C ILE A 440 20.22 0.05 -30.34
N TRP A 441 19.93 -0.88 -31.26
CA TRP A 441 20.29 -2.30 -31.09
C TRP A 441 21.79 -2.48 -30.87
N GLU A 442 22.60 -1.90 -31.76
CA GLU A 442 24.05 -2.05 -31.72
C GLU A 442 24.63 -1.46 -30.43
N ARG A 443 24.16 -0.29 -30.01
CA ARG A 443 24.58 0.33 -28.75
C ARG A 443 24.21 -0.53 -27.54
N THR A 444 23.02 -1.13 -27.53
CA THR A 444 22.55 -2.02 -26.46
C THR A 444 23.44 -3.26 -26.34
N ARG A 445 23.77 -3.89 -27.46
CA ARG A 445 24.70 -5.04 -27.51
C ARG A 445 26.09 -4.67 -27.00
N GLN A 446 26.63 -3.54 -27.45
CA GLN A 446 27.96 -3.06 -27.07
C GLN A 446 28.07 -2.79 -25.56
N VAL A 447 27.06 -2.19 -24.93
CA VAL A 447 27.11 -1.91 -23.49
C VAL A 447 26.85 -3.18 -22.67
N ASN A 448 25.75 -3.87 -22.95
CA ASN A 448 25.22 -4.90 -22.06
C ASN A 448 26.00 -6.21 -22.16
N LEU A 449 26.44 -6.57 -23.37
CA LEU A 449 27.18 -7.81 -23.63
C LEU A 449 28.68 -7.57 -23.69
N ASP A 450 29.15 -6.74 -24.63
CA ASP A 450 30.58 -6.55 -24.85
C ASP A 450 31.24 -5.88 -23.63
N GLY A 451 30.64 -4.82 -23.10
CA GLY A 451 31.15 -4.13 -21.91
C GLY A 451 31.25 -5.02 -20.67
N SER A 452 30.22 -5.82 -20.38
CA SER A 452 30.24 -6.81 -19.31
C SER A 452 31.36 -7.84 -19.50
N PHE A 453 31.54 -8.33 -20.72
CA PHE A 453 32.61 -9.28 -21.04
C PHE A 453 34.00 -8.67 -20.80
N TYR A 454 34.24 -7.46 -21.29
CA TYR A 454 35.54 -6.78 -21.16
C TYR A 454 35.91 -6.55 -19.69
N VAL A 455 34.99 -6.03 -18.87
CA VAL A 455 35.30 -5.70 -17.47
C VAL A 455 35.49 -6.96 -16.63
N VAL A 456 34.67 -7.99 -16.84
CA VAL A 456 34.80 -9.28 -16.16
C VAL A 456 36.12 -9.94 -16.51
N GLN A 457 36.50 -9.97 -17.80
CA GLN A 457 37.77 -10.57 -18.22
C GLN A 457 38.97 -9.81 -17.62
N ALA A 458 38.97 -8.48 -17.68
CA ALA A 458 40.06 -7.66 -17.15
C ALA A 458 40.24 -7.87 -15.64
N VAL A 459 39.16 -7.80 -14.85
CA VAL A 459 39.23 -7.99 -13.41
C VAL A 459 39.55 -9.43 -13.03
N ALA A 460 39.01 -10.43 -13.74
CA ALA A 460 39.34 -11.84 -13.49
C ALA A 460 40.83 -12.12 -13.69
N ASN A 461 41.44 -11.52 -14.72
CA ASN A 461 42.88 -11.62 -14.94
C ASN A 461 43.68 -10.98 -13.78
N GLN A 462 43.24 -9.84 -13.26
CA GLN A 462 43.84 -9.21 -12.08
C GLN A 462 43.68 -10.05 -10.80
N MET A 463 42.48 -10.58 -10.54
CA MET A 463 42.21 -11.46 -9.40
C MET A 463 43.05 -12.74 -9.44
N LYS A 464 43.38 -13.22 -10.64
CA LYS A 464 44.27 -14.37 -10.85
C LYS A 464 45.74 -14.04 -10.59
N SER A 465 46.20 -12.82 -10.89
CA SER A 465 47.60 -12.41 -10.76
C SER A 465 47.96 -11.81 -9.39
N GLN A 466 46.98 -11.32 -8.62
CA GLN A 466 47.20 -10.70 -7.32
C GLN A 466 47.53 -11.71 -6.20
N VAL A 467 48.11 -11.22 -5.09
CA VAL A 467 48.48 -12.04 -3.92
C VAL A 467 47.87 -11.43 -2.64
N PRO A 468 47.14 -12.22 -1.82
CA PRO A 468 46.62 -13.55 -2.10
C PRO A 468 45.70 -13.59 -3.32
N GLN A 469 45.78 -14.68 -4.08
CA GLN A 469 44.99 -14.92 -5.29
C GLN A 469 43.51 -15.04 -4.95
N GLY A 470 42.66 -14.51 -5.83
CA GLY A 470 41.21 -14.66 -5.75
C GLY A 470 40.47 -13.34 -5.61
N GLY A 471 39.15 -13.45 -5.64
CA GLY A 471 38.18 -12.37 -5.56
C GLY A 471 36.79 -12.89 -5.94
N SER A 472 35.79 -12.00 -5.96
CA SER A 472 34.41 -12.34 -6.27
C SER A 472 33.88 -11.46 -7.41
N ILE A 473 33.31 -12.08 -8.44
CA ILE A 473 32.67 -11.37 -9.55
C ILE A 473 31.16 -11.58 -9.44
N ILE A 474 30.43 -10.46 -9.42
CA ILE A 474 28.98 -10.40 -9.33
C ILE A 474 28.48 -9.77 -10.63
N GLY A 475 27.98 -10.61 -11.55
CA GLY A 475 27.29 -10.14 -12.76
C GLY A 475 25.82 -9.84 -12.47
N LEU A 476 25.33 -8.70 -12.93
CA LEU A 476 23.93 -8.32 -12.83
C LEU A 476 23.26 -8.45 -14.18
N ALA A 477 22.10 -9.13 -14.19
CA ALA A 477 21.42 -9.55 -15.40
C ALA A 477 19.94 -9.15 -15.41
N SER A 478 19.43 -8.94 -16.64
CA SER A 478 18.04 -8.75 -17.08
C SER A 478 17.12 -9.96 -16.88
N ILE A 479 15.82 -9.84 -16.56
CA ILE A 479 14.81 -10.89 -16.75
C ILE A 479 14.34 -10.78 -18.17
N SER A 480 14.43 -9.58 -18.75
CA SER A 480 14.18 -9.37 -20.16
C SER A 480 15.11 -10.24 -21.04
N ALA A 481 16.27 -10.72 -20.52
CA ALA A 481 17.10 -11.74 -21.17
C ALA A 481 16.44 -13.13 -21.26
N LEU A 482 15.51 -13.45 -20.36
CA LEU A 482 14.84 -14.76 -20.26
C LEU A 482 13.44 -14.77 -20.88
N VAL A 483 12.69 -13.67 -20.81
CA VAL A 483 11.26 -13.67 -21.19
C VAL A 483 10.85 -12.59 -22.20
N GLY A 484 11.74 -11.65 -22.53
CA GLY A 484 11.41 -10.47 -23.36
C GLY A 484 10.43 -9.51 -22.69
N GLY A 485 10.57 -8.21 -22.96
CA GLY A 485 9.62 -7.18 -22.51
C GLY A 485 8.96 -6.52 -23.71
N GLY A 486 7.67 -6.20 -23.62
CA GLY A 486 7.00 -5.43 -24.67
C GLY A 486 7.73 -4.10 -24.86
N PHE A 487 8.17 -3.82 -26.08
CA PHE A 487 8.99 -2.66 -26.45
C PHE A 487 10.40 -2.61 -25.82
N GLN A 488 10.88 -3.65 -25.14
CA GLN A 488 12.21 -3.67 -24.48
C GLN A 488 13.17 -4.59 -25.25
N TRP A 489 14.35 -4.09 -25.59
CA TRP A 489 15.39 -4.87 -26.28
C TRP A 489 16.61 -5.09 -25.39
N PHE A 490 16.93 -6.37 -25.16
CA PHE A 490 18.10 -6.98 -24.51
C PHE A 490 18.79 -6.21 -23.37
N VAL A 491 18.82 -6.80 -22.17
CA VAL A 491 19.69 -6.38 -21.05
C VAL A 491 20.38 -7.62 -20.48
N SER A 492 21.69 -7.50 -20.25
CA SER A 492 22.75 -8.50 -19.97
C SER A 492 22.32 -9.80 -19.31
#